data_AF-A0A317CQA6-F1
#
_entry.id   AF-A0A317CQA6-F1
#
_cell.length_a   1.000
_cell.length_b   1.000
_cell.length_c   1.000
_cell.angle_alpha   90.00
_cell.angle_beta   90.00
_cell.angle_gamma   90.00
#
_symmetry.space_group_name_H-M   'P 1'
#
loop_
_entity.id
_entity.type
_entity.pdbx_description
1 polymer ?
#
loop_
_entity_poly.entity_id
_entity_poly.type
_entity_poly.pdbx_seq_one_letter_code
_entity_poly.pdbx_strand_id
1 'polypeptide(L)'
;MKLILDNRTENLNKDMVFDESDEKRSINVLHTLNGNTHTMLSLEREDEVRLDIGGGPDFFIVTCTKKNGQGLTLLNPIKESGNTIELCAGGQYADFPVEIVVDESVASDAIISFYKKNEQSLDWEKE
;
A
#
# COMPACT_ATOMS: atom_id res chain seq x y z
N MET A 1 13.58 -6.15 -6.62
CA MET A 1 12.23 -5.79 -6.15
C MET A 1 11.27 -6.05 -7.29
N LYS A 2 10.19 -6.79 -7.04
CA LYS A 2 9.11 -6.96 -8.01
C LYS A 2 7.97 -6.01 -7.65
N LEU A 3 7.51 -5.23 -8.62
CA LEU A 3 6.37 -4.33 -8.47
C LEU A 3 5.17 -4.93 -9.21
N ILE A 4 4.01 -4.92 -8.57
CA ILE A 4 2.75 -5.37 -9.14
C ILE A 4 1.75 -4.22 -9.00
N LEU A 5 1.13 -3.83 -10.10
CA LEU A 5 0.07 -2.82 -10.13
C LEU A 5 -1.18 -3.49 -10.70
N ASP A 6 -2.30 -3.39 -10.00
CA ASP A 6 -3.57 -3.85 -10.57
C ASP A 6 -4.01 -2.92 -11.72
N ASN A 7 -4.60 -3.49 -12.76
CA ASN A 7 -5.18 -2.71 -13.86
C ASN A 7 -6.58 -3.23 -14.13
N ARG A 8 -7.54 -2.49 -13.59
CA ARG A 8 -8.95 -2.85 -13.57
C ARG A 8 -9.68 -2.22 -14.72
N THR A 9 -10.47 -3.04 -15.39
CA THR A 9 -11.42 -2.61 -16.42
C THR A 9 -12.71 -3.33 -16.17
N GLU A 10 -13.73 -2.61 -15.69
CA GLU A 10 -15.01 -3.17 -15.28
C GLU A 10 -14.84 -4.28 -14.22
N ASN A 11 -15.25 -5.51 -14.52
CA ASN A 11 -15.14 -6.68 -13.64
C ASN A 11 -13.86 -7.50 -13.86
N LEU A 12 -12.95 -7.03 -14.72
CA LEU A 12 -11.69 -7.69 -15.01
C LEU A 12 -10.55 -6.99 -14.27
N ASN A 13 -9.66 -7.78 -13.68
CA ASN A 13 -8.36 -7.32 -13.21
C ASN A 13 -7.26 -7.98 -14.03
N LYS A 14 -6.27 -7.19 -14.44
CA LYS A 14 -5.01 -7.68 -15.00
C LYS A 14 -3.85 -7.03 -14.27
N ASP A 15 -3.00 -7.84 -13.68
CA ASP A 15 -1.81 -7.31 -13.01
C ASP A 15 -0.74 -6.91 -14.02
N MET A 16 -0.20 -5.70 -13.84
CA MET A 16 1.00 -5.22 -14.49
C MET A 16 2.18 -5.52 -13.59
N VAL A 17 3.06 -6.42 -14.04
CA VAL A 17 4.24 -6.84 -13.28
C VAL A 17 5.48 -6.19 -13.86
N PHE A 18 6.29 -5.61 -12.99
CA PHE A 18 7.58 -5.02 -13.32
C PHE A 18 8.66 -5.66 -12.46
N ASP A 19 9.49 -6.47 -13.09
CA ASP A 19 10.69 -7.01 -12.46
C ASP A 19 11.74 -5.90 -12.30
N GLU A 20 12.58 -6.04 -11.28
CA GLU A 20 13.70 -5.12 -10.99
C GLU A 20 13.28 -3.63 -10.85
N SER A 21 12.11 -3.36 -10.26
CA SER A 21 11.63 -1.98 -10.03
C SER A 21 12.49 -1.23 -9.01
N ASP A 22 12.76 0.05 -9.27
CA ASP A 22 13.44 0.95 -8.34
C ASP A 22 12.45 1.79 -7.50
N GLU A 23 12.99 2.47 -6.48
CA GLU A 23 12.22 3.31 -5.56
C GLU A 23 11.42 4.39 -6.30
N LYS A 24 12.05 5.07 -7.27
CA LYS A 24 11.43 6.16 -8.03
C LYS A 24 10.26 5.69 -8.86
N ARG A 25 10.39 4.53 -9.53
CA ARG A 25 9.31 3.92 -10.29
C ARG A 25 8.13 3.57 -9.39
N SER A 26 8.41 3.02 -8.21
CA SER A 26 7.37 2.63 -7.25
C SER A 26 6.57 3.83 -6.74
N ILE A 27 7.24 4.94 -6.43
CA ILE A 27 6.59 6.20 -6.06
C ILE A 27 5.77 6.76 -7.24
N ASN A 28 6.32 6.75 -8.46
CA ASN A 28 5.55 7.19 -9.62
C ASN A 28 4.29 6.34 -9.85
N VAL A 29 4.35 5.03 -9.56
CA VAL A 29 3.18 4.15 -9.64
C VAL A 29 2.17 4.44 -8.52
N LEU A 30 2.62 4.73 -7.30
CA LEU A 30 1.74 5.17 -6.21
C LEU A 30 0.85 6.34 -6.66
N HIS A 31 1.42 7.34 -7.35
CA HIS A 31 0.66 8.49 -7.86
C HIS A 31 -0.38 8.13 -8.94
N THR A 32 -0.37 6.90 -9.46
CA THR A 32 -1.36 6.42 -10.43
C THR A 32 -2.56 5.73 -9.79
N LEU A 33 -2.47 5.37 -8.50
CA LEU A 33 -3.57 4.80 -7.75
C LEU A 33 -4.71 5.83 -7.67
N ASN A 34 -5.91 5.42 -8.05
CA ASN A 34 -7.06 6.31 -8.20
C ASN A 34 -8.37 5.71 -7.65
N GLY A 35 -8.29 4.59 -6.92
CA GLY A 35 -9.47 3.94 -6.34
C GLY A 35 -10.46 3.37 -7.35
N ASN A 36 -10.12 3.31 -8.64
CA ASN A 36 -10.98 2.80 -9.71
C ASN A 36 -10.25 1.81 -10.65
N THR A 37 -9.38 2.33 -11.52
CA THR A 37 -8.58 1.54 -12.47
C THR A 37 -7.36 0.94 -11.79
N HIS A 38 -6.69 1.73 -10.96
CA HIS A 38 -5.52 1.34 -10.20
C HIS A 38 -5.88 1.53 -8.72
N THR A 39 -5.98 0.44 -7.99
CA THR A 39 -6.49 0.41 -6.61
C THR A 39 -5.54 -0.29 -5.66
N MET A 40 -4.49 -0.94 -6.17
CA MET A 40 -3.50 -1.65 -5.39
C MET A 40 -2.14 -1.67 -6.09
N LEU A 41 -1.13 -1.28 -5.32
CA LEU A 41 0.29 -1.45 -5.62
C LEU A 41 0.87 -2.46 -4.63
N SER A 42 1.59 -3.46 -5.13
CA SER A 42 2.33 -4.42 -4.30
C SER A 42 3.81 -4.40 -4.64
N LEU A 43 4.66 -4.42 -3.63
CA LEU A 43 6.10 -4.58 -3.75
C LEU A 43 6.52 -5.88 -3.07
N GLU A 44 7.18 -6.76 -3.81
CA GLU A 44 7.68 -8.05 -3.33
C GLU A 44 9.21 -8.06 -3.35
N ARG A 45 9.82 -8.36 -2.20
CA ARG A 45 11.27 -8.58 -2.08
C ARG A 45 11.60 -10.07 -2.16
N GLU A 46 12.86 -10.34 -2.49
CA GLU A 46 13.41 -11.71 -2.52
C GLU A 46 13.40 -12.41 -1.16
N ASP A 47 13.34 -11.65 -0.05
CA ASP A 47 13.21 -12.18 1.30
C ASP A 47 11.76 -12.54 1.68
N GLU A 48 10.86 -12.60 0.69
CA GLU A 48 9.44 -12.96 0.83
C GLU A 48 8.64 -11.97 1.71
N VAL A 49 9.19 -10.79 1.99
CA VAL A 49 8.43 -9.69 2.59
C VAL A 49 7.72 -8.93 1.47
N ARG A 50 6.46 -8.57 1.73
CA ARG A 50 5.59 -7.86 0.79
C ARG A 50 5.03 -6.60 1.42
N LEU A 51 5.03 -5.49 0.68
CA LEU A 51 4.33 -4.26 1.02
C LEU A 51 3.16 -4.10 0.05
N ASP A 52 1.95 -3.87 0.57
CA ASP A 52 0.76 -3.59 -0.22
C ASP A 52 0.24 -2.19 0.12
N ILE A 53 -0.13 -1.43 -0.91
CA ILE A 53 -0.67 -0.08 -0.80
C ILE A 53 -1.95 -0.01 -1.62
N GLY A 54 -3.09 0.08 -0.95
CA GLY A 54 -4.41 0.14 -1.57
C GLY A 54 -5.09 1.49 -1.37
N GLY A 55 -5.92 1.91 -2.31
CA GLY A 55 -6.68 3.17 -2.25
C GLY A 55 -6.41 4.11 -3.43
N GLY A 56 -6.22 5.39 -3.10
CA GLY A 56 -6.03 6.50 -4.02
C GLY A 56 -7.31 7.30 -4.34
N PRO A 57 -7.18 8.51 -4.89
CA PRO A 57 -5.92 9.22 -5.09
C PRO A 57 -5.35 9.87 -3.82
N ASP A 58 -6.19 10.21 -2.84
CA ASP A 58 -5.76 11.05 -1.70
C ASP A 58 -5.38 10.24 -0.46
N PHE A 59 -5.96 9.04 -0.31
CA PHE A 59 -5.89 8.24 0.92
C PHE A 59 -5.58 6.79 0.61
N PHE A 60 -4.81 6.18 1.49
CA PHE A 60 -4.26 4.84 1.31
C PHE A 60 -4.33 4.01 2.58
N ILE A 61 -4.38 2.69 2.40
CA ILE A 61 -4.05 1.71 3.45
C ILE A 61 -2.74 1.07 3.04
N VAL A 62 -1.80 0.98 3.98
CA VAL A 62 -0.51 0.33 3.78
C VAL A 62 -0.40 -0.88 4.68
N THR A 63 -0.14 -2.05 4.10
CA THR A 63 0.14 -3.27 4.88
C THR A 63 1.49 -3.87 4.53
N CYS A 64 2.09 -4.53 5.50
CA CYS A 64 3.34 -5.26 5.33
C CYS A 64 3.14 -6.71 5.78
N THR A 65 3.36 -7.66 4.87
CA THR A 65 3.35 -9.08 5.17
C THR A 65 4.79 -9.57 5.30
N LYS A 66 5.15 -10.04 6.49
CA LYS A 66 6.46 -10.62 6.78
C LYS A 66 6.57 -12.03 6.20
N LYS A 67 7.80 -12.54 6.08
CA LYS A 67 8.10 -13.91 5.64
C LYS A 67 7.36 -15.00 6.43
N ASN A 68 7.08 -14.78 7.71
CA ASN A 68 6.34 -15.74 8.55
C ASN A 68 4.81 -15.68 8.32
N GLY A 69 4.33 -14.87 7.37
CA GLY A 69 2.92 -14.64 7.09
C GLY A 69 2.24 -13.64 8.01
N GLN A 70 2.95 -13.04 8.98
CA GLN A 70 2.37 -12.00 9.83
C GLN A 70 2.11 -10.74 9.00
N GLY A 71 0.85 -10.34 8.91
CA GLY A 71 0.41 -9.07 8.34
C GLY A 71 0.43 -7.97 9.39
N LEU A 72 0.88 -6.79 9.00
CA LEU A 72 0.88 -5.57 9.81
C LEU A 72 0.21 -4.45 9.01
N THR A 73 -0.57 -3.60 9.67
CA THR A 73 -1.19 -2.42 9.07
C THR A 73 -0.49 -1.17 9.57
N LEU A 74 -0.12 -0.25 8.68
CA LEU A 74 0.55 0.99 9.06
C LEU A 74 -0.44 1.89 9.80
N LEU A 75 -0.02 2.45 10.93
CA LEU A 75 -0.80 3.43 11.66
C LEU A 75 -0.63 4.81 11.06
N ASN A 76 -1.72 5.56 11.00
CA ASN A 76 -1.70 6.96 10.65
C ASN A 76 -0.94 7.76 11.72
N PRO A 77 0.11 8.51 11.35
CA PRO A 77 0.83 9.35 12.31
C PRO A 77 -0.06 10.46 12.90
N ILE A 78 -1.11 10.86 12.18
CA ILE A 78 -2.14 11.75 12.67
C ILE A 78 -3.06 10.92 13.55
N LYS A 79 -2.93 11.09 14.88
CA LYS A 79 -3.70 10.36 15.90
C LYS A 79 -5.16 10.85 16.00
N GLU A 80 -5.81 11.00 14.85
CA GLU A 80 -7.25 11.18 14.77
C GLU A 80 -7.94 9.85 15.02
N SER A 81 -9.14 9.90 15.61
CA SER A 81 -9.88 8.69 15.94
C SER A 81 -11.39 8.87 15.82
N GLY A 82 -12.08 7.75 15.63
CA GLY A 82 -13.54 7.68 15.71
C GLY A 82 -14.30 7.98 14.40
N ASN A 83 -13.59 8.10 13.28
CA ASN A 83 -14.18 8.23 11.94
C ASN A 83 -13.72 7.08 11.03
N THR A 84 -14.47 6.81 9.97
CA THR A 84 -14.05 5.91 8.89
C THR A 84 -13.98 6.65 7.56
N ILE A 85 -13.12 6.16 6.66
CA ILE A 85 -13.03 6.58 5.27
C ILE A 85 -13.27 5.36 4.39
N GLU A 86 -14.21 5.47 3.46
CA GLU A 86 -14.44 4.43 2.45
C GLU A 86 -13.31 4.50 1.41
N LEU A 87 -12.62 3.37 1.19
CA LEU A 87 -11.57 3.25 0.18
C LEU A 87 -11.78 2.02 -0.69
N CYS A 88 -11.40 2.13 -1.96
CA CYS A 88 -11.31 1.00 -2.87
C CYS A 88 -9.88 0.48 -2.88
N ALA A 89 -9.66 -0.68 -2.24
CA ALA A 89 -8.36 -1.34 -2.18
C ALA A 89 -8.46 -2.72 -2.82
N GLY A 90 -7.64 -2.99 -3.84
CA GLY A 90 -7.73 -4.25 -4.58
C GLY A 90 -9.12 -4.48 -5.19
N GLY A 91 -9.78 -3.41 -5.62
CA GLY A 91 -11.10 -3.39 -6.24
C GLY A 91 -12.27 -3.73 -5.31
N GLN A 92 -12.05 -3.69 -4.00
CA GLN A 92 -13.10 -3.87 -3.01
C GLN A 92 -13.23 -2.57 -2.21
N TYR A 93 -14.47 -2.10 -2.08
CA TYR A 93 -14.80 -0.97 -1.23
C TYR A 93 -14.98 -1.46 0.21
N ALA A 94 -14.35 -0.77 1.15
CA ALA A 94 -14.53 -0.99 2.58
C ALA A 94 -14.34 0.31 3.35
N ASP A 95 -15.01 0.43 4.49
CA ASP A 95 -14.80 1.49 5.47
C ASP A 95 -13.59 1.17 6.34
N PHE A 96 -12.58 2.03 6.31
CA PHE A 96 -11.38 1.89 7.13
C PHE A 96 -11.34 2.94 8.24
N PRO A 97 -10.95 2.57 9.48
CA PRO A 97 -10.69 3.55 10.54
C PRO A 97 -9.61 4.55 10.12
N VAL A 98 -9.81 5.84 10.44
CA VAL A 98 -8.83 6.91 10.12
C VAL A 98 -7.46 6.66 10.74
N GLU A 99 -7.40 5.86 11.80
CA GLU A 99 -6.20 5.41 12.50
C GLU A 99 -5.24 4.59 11.62
N ILE A 100 -5.71 4.04 10.50
CA ILE A 100 -4.90 3.26 9.54
C ILE A 100 -4.93 3.81 8.11
N VAL A 101 -5.66 4.91 7.90
CA VAL A 101 -5.72 5.60 6.61
C VAL A 101 -4.63 6.66 6.57
N VAL A 102 -3.76 6.59 5.58
CA VAL A 102 -2.61 7.48 5.44
C VAL A 102 -2.67 8.30 4.16
N ASP A 103 -1.97 9.43 4.13
CA ASP A 103 -1.83 10.25 2.92
C ASP A 103 -0.71 9.73 1.99
N GLU A 104 -0.59 10.36 0.83
CA GLU A 104 0.43 10.05 -0.18
C GLU A 104 1.86 10.18 0.34
N SER A 105 2.12 11.14 1.24
CA SER A 105 3.46 11.36 1.81
C SER A 105 3.86 10.17 2.68
N VAL A 106 2.98 9.73 3.57
CA VAL A 106 3.23 8.59 4.46
C VAL A 106 3.31 7.29 3.67
N ALA A 107 2.47 7.11 2.65
CA ALA A 107 2.57 5.96 1.75
C ALA A 107 3.90 5.93 0.97
N SER A 108 4.39 7.10 0.52
CA SER A 108 5.70 7.24 -0.12
C SER A 108 6.85 6.90 0.84
N ASP A 109 6.77 7.36 2.09
CA ASP A 109 7.75 7.04 3.12
C ASP A 109 7.80 5.54 3.44
N ALA A 110 6.65 4.85 3.35
CA ALA A 110 6.60 3.40 3.48
C ALA A 110 7.34 2.69 2.34
N ILE A 111 7.16 3.12 1.09
CA ILE A 111 7.92 2.61 -0.07
C ILE A 111 9.43 2.83 0.15
N ILE A 112 9.84 4.05 0.49
CA ILE A 112 11.25 4.40 0.72
C ILE A 112 11.85 3.52 1.82
N SER A 113 11.12 3.35 2.93
CA SER A 113 11.55 2.51 4.06
C SER A 113 11.68 1.05 3.65
N PHE A 114 10.77 0.55 2.83
CA PHE A 114 10.78 -0.83 2.33
C PHE A 114 11.97 -1.12 1.41
N TYR A 115 12.34 -0.19 0.53
CA TYR A 115 13.55 -0.27 -0.30
C TYR A 115 14.83 -0.26 0.55
N LYS A 116 14.82 0.47 1.66
CA LYS A 116 15.95 0.54 2.62
C LYS A 116 16.00 -0.62 3.62
N LYS A 117 15.04 -1.56 3.58
CA LYS A 117 14.87 -2.63 4.58
C LYS A 117 14.73 -2.10 6.00
N ASN A 118 14.02 -0.99 6.14
CA ASN A 118 13.79 -0.29 7.40
C ASN A 118 12.29 -0.11 7.70
N GLU A 119 11.43 -0.88 7.04
CA GLU A 119 9.98 -0.83 7.28
C GLU A 119 9.62 -1.06 8.76
N GLN A 120 10.41 -1.84 9.50
CA GLN A 120 10.22 -2.07 10.94
C GLN A 120 10.32 -0.82 11.82
N SER A 121 10.87 0.29 11.32
CA SER A 121 10.93 1.54 12.07
C SER A 121 9.65 2.36 11.97
N LEU A 122 8.72 1.99 11.09
CA LEU A 122 7.41 2.62 10.99
C LEU A 122 6.49 2.15 12.11
N ASP A 123 5.43 2.91 12.39
CA ASP A 123 4.47 2.57 13.43
C ASP A 123 3.39 1.64 12.87
N TRP A 124 3.46 0.37 13.23
CA TRP A 124 2.53 -0.66 12.78
C TRP A 124 1.56 -1.01 13.89
N GLU A 125 0.31 -1.31 13.51
CA GLU A 125 -0.68 -1.88 14.42
C GLU A 125 -0.13 -3.17 15.04
N LYS A 126 -0.12 -3.20 16.38
CA LYS A 126 0.33 -4.36 17.14
C LYS A 126 -0.89 -5.18 17.51
N GLU A 127 -0.80 -6.50 17.29
CA GLU A 127 -1.71 -7.47 17.89
C GLU A 127 -1.68 -7.43 19.42
#